data_AF-A0A1Z9YUH5-F1
#
_entry.id   AF-A0A1Z9YUH5-F1
#
_cell.length_a   1.000
_cell.length_b   1.000
_cell.length_c   1.000
_cell.angle_alpha   90.00
_cell.angle_beta   90.00
_cell.angle_gamma   90.00
#
_symmetry.space_group_name_H-M   'P 1'
#
loop_
_entity.id
_entity.type
_entity.pdbx_description
1 polymer ?
#
loop_
_entity_poly.entity_id
_entity_poly.type
_entity_poly.pdbx_seq_one_letter_code
_entity_poly.pdbx_strand_id
1 'polypeptide(L)'
;MFINALSDFMQYLKSGVDFDEWYLSDFIDKNINVLSKEDAFDETSHIIQIIDHDLKSNELYELLQILLALQRHSDTTQRPKELETRLNLFTRILNTNSEEYIVDTVKELKTIYNLE
;
A
#
# COMPACT_ATOMS: atom_id res chain seq x y z
N MET A 1 -11.14 -4.75 -11.23
CA MET A 1 -11.99 -3.63 -10.75
C MET A 1 -11.14 -2.70 -9.88
N PHE A 2 -10.41 -3.25 -8.90
CA PHE A 2 -9.46 -2.51 -8.07
C PHE A 2 -8.34 -1.81 -8.88
N ILE A 3 -7.63 -2.50 -9.78
CA ILE A 3 -6.53 -1.91 -10.57
C ILE A 3 -6.96 -0.63 -11.34
N ASN A 4 -8.15 -0.64 -11.94
CA ASN A 4 -8.65 0.55 -12.65
C ASN A 4 -8.95 1.68 -11.65
N ALA A 5 -9.61 1.37 -10.53
CA ALA A 5 -9.88 2.35 -9.48
C ALA A 5 -8.59 2.92 -8.88
N LEU A 6 -7.57 2.09 -8.68
CA LEU A 6 -6.24 2.51 -8.24
C LEU A 6 -5.62 3.45 -9.28
N SER A 7 -5.67 3.11 -10.57
CA SER A 7 -5.13 3.97 -11.62
C SER A 7 -5.81 5.35 -11.63
N ASP A 8 -7.14 5.37 -11.54
CA ASP A 8 -7.92 6.61 -11.46
C ASP A 8 -7.57 7.40 -10.18
N PHE A 9 -7.39 6.71 -9.05
CA PHE A 9 -6.97 7.32 -7.79
C PHE A 9 -5.56 7.93 -7.89
N MET A 10 -4.60 7.24 -8.51
CA MET A 10 -3.26 7.79 -8.72
C MET A 10 -3.27 9.00 -9.66
N GLN A 11 -4.16 9.03 -10.66
CA GLN A 11 -4.35 10.23 -11.49
C GLN A 11 -4.97 11.38 -10.69
N TYR A 12 -5.94 11.06 -9.83
CA TYR A 12 -6.56 12.02 -8.93
C TYR A 12 -5.52 12.66 -7.98
N LEU A 13 -4.64 11.86 -7.35
CA LEU A 13 -3.56 12.37 -6.51
C LEU A 13 -2.58 13.30 -7.26
N LYS A 14 -2.39 13.07 -8.56
CA LYS A 14 -1.49 13.88 -9.39
C LYS A 14 -2.15 15.11 -10.01
N SER A 15 -3.46 15.26 -9.87
CA SER A 15 -4.22 16.32 -10.52
C SER A 15 -4.03 17.70 -9.87
N GLY A 16 -3.44 17.77 -8.67
CA GLY A 16 -3.19 19.03 -7.96
C GLY A 16 -4.45 19.70 -7.41
N VAL A 17 -5.56 18.97 -7.33
CA VAL A 17 -6.77 19.40 -6.63
C VAL A 17 -6.60 19.23 -5.12
N ASP A 18 -7.22 20.09 -4.32
CA ASP A 18 -7.27 19.89 -2.88
C ASP A 18 -8.07 18.63 -2.55
N PHE A 19 -7.46 17.75 -1.76
CA PHE A 19 -8.10 16.51 -1.32
C PHE A 19 -8.94 16.77 -0.08
N ASP A 20 -10.16 16.24 -0.07
CA ASP A 20 -10.95 16.13 1.16
C ASP A 20 -10.22 15.24 2.18
N GLU A 21 -10.36 15.52 3.48
CA GLU A 21 -9.67 14.77 4.55
C GLU A 21 -9.97 13.25 4.53
N TRP A 22 -11.09 12.84 3.95
CA TRP A 22 -11.54 11.45 3.90
C TRP A 22 -11.18 10.73 2.61
N TYR A 23 -10.49 11.36 1.65
CA TYR A 23 -10.24 10.82 0.31
C TYR A 23 -9.70 9.38 0.31
N LEU A 24 -8.77 9.08 1.22
CA LEU A 24 -8.14 7.78 1.34
C LEU A 24 -9.06 6.76 2.01
N SER A 25 -9.77 7.16 3.07
CA SER A 25 -10.77 6.30 3.72
C SER A 25 -11.88 5.92 2.74
N ASP A 26 -12.36 6.89 1.97
CA ASP A 26 -13.36 6.70 0.92
C ASP A 26 -12.88 5.71 -0.14
N PHE A 27 -11.60 5.81 -0.55
CA PHE A 27 -11.03 4.86 -1.49
C PHE A 27 -11.00 3.44 -0.92
N ILE A 28 -10.58 3.27 0.33
CA ILE A 28 -10.52 1.98 1.02
C ILE A 28 -11.92 1.37 1.14
N ASP A 29 -12.90 2.14 1.60
CA ASP A 29 -14.28 1.66 1.78
C ASP A 29 -14.92 1.21 0.46
N LYS A 30 -14.68 1.96 -0.62
CA LYS A 30 -15.30 1.69 -1.92
C LYS A 30 -14.59 0.60 -2.72
N ASN A 31 -13.29 0.37 -2.48
CA ASN A 31 -12.47 -0.45 -3.38
C ASN A 31 -11.74 -1.62 -2.70
N ILE A 32 -11.52 -1.57 -1.38
CA ILE A 32 -10.83 -2.63 -0.63
C ILE A 32 -11.83 -3.43 0.21
N ASN A 33 -12.67 -2.75 0.99
CA ASN A 33 -13.60 -3.42 1.91
C ASN A 33 -14.67 -4.26 1.19
N VAL A 34 -14.84 -4.03 -0.12
CA VAL A 34 -15.74 -4.78 -1.00
C VAL A 34 -15.09 -6.02 -1.64
N LEU A 35 -13.76 -6.16 -1.55
CA LEU A 35 -13.04 -7.30 -2.09
C LEU A 35 -13.30 -8.57 -1.27
N SER A 36 -13.13 -9.73 -1.90
CA SER A 36 -12.95 -10.95 -1.13
C SER A 36 -11.58 -10.94 -0.43
N LYS A 37 -11.41 -11.77 0.60
CA LYS A 37 -10.12 -11.91 1.29
C LYS A 37 -9.01 -12.36 0.34
N GLU A 38 -9.33 -13.26 -0.59
CA GLU A 38 -8.42 -13.78 -1.60
C GLU A 38 -8.02 -12.68 -2.59
N ASP A 39 -8.99 -11.95 -3.13
CA ASP A 39 -8.70 -10.83 -4.05
C ASP A 39 -7.85 -9.75 -3.35
N ALA A 40 -8.16 -9.42 -2.09
CA ALA A 40 -7.38 -8.44 -1.35
C ALA A 40 -5.94 -8.91 -1.11
N PHE A 41 -5.73 -10.20 -0.88
CA PHE A 41 -4.38 -10.77 -0.81
C PHE A 41 -3.67 -10.64 -2.18
N ASP A 42 -4.31 -11.03 -3.26
CA ASP A 42 -3.72 -10.99 -4.60
C ASP A 42 -3.34 -9.57 -5.04
N GLU A 43 -4.15 -8.56 -4.67
CA GLU A 43 -3.86 -7.16 -5.01
C GLU A 43 -2.69 -6.58 -4.21
N THR A 44 -2.29 -7.16 -3.07
CA THR A 44 -1.09 -6.70 -2.32
C THR A 44 0.17 -6.78 -3.19
N SER A 45 0.31 -7.85 -3.97
CA SER A 45 1.41 -8.07 -4.90
C SER A 45 1.54 -6.92 -5.90
N HIS A 46 0.41 -6.42 -6.39
CA HIS A 46 0.38 -5.30 -7.33
C HIS A 46 0.89 -4.00 -6.68
N ILE A 47 0.41 -3.69 -5.47
CA ILE A 47 0.86 -2.50 -4.74
C ILE A 47 2.35 -2.56 -4.42
N ILE A 48 2.85 -3.72 -4.00
CA ILE A 48 4.28 -3.92 -3.73
C ILE A 48 5.13 -3.65 -4.98
N GLN A 49 4.67 -4.08 -6.17
CA GLN A 49 5.36 -3.80 -7.43
C GLN A 49 5.40 -2.30 -7.75
N ILE A 50 4.30 -1.58 -7.51
CA ILE A 50 4.23 -0.13 -7.73
C ILE A 50 5.20 0.61 -6.81
N ILE A 51 5.19 0.28 -5.51
CA ILE A 51 6.08 0.90 -4.53
C ILE A 51 7.54 0.64 -4.88
N ASP A 52 7.91 -0.60 -5.22
CA ASP A 52 9.28 -0.95 -5.58
C ASP A 52 9.80 -0.21 -6.82
N HIS A 53 8.90 0.07 -7.78
CA HIS A 53 9.23 0.81 -8.99
C HIS A 53 9.55 2.29 -8.71
N ASP A 54 8.87 2.93 -7.76
CA ASP A 54 9.12 4.33 -7.39
C ASP A 54 8.99 4.60 -5.88
N LEU A 55 10.09 4.38 -5.16
CA LEU A 55 10.18 4.62 -3.71
C LEU A 55 10.16 6.11 -3.32
N LYS A 56 10.22 7.03 -4.28
CA LYS A 56 10.25 8.48 -4.04
C LYS A 56 9.01 9.19 -4.56
N SER A 57 8.00 8.42 -4.96
CA SER A 57 6.69 8.95 -5.33
C SER A 57 6.13 9.77 -4.17
N ASN A 58 5.55 10.92 -4.48
CA ASN A 58 4.83 11.75 -3.51
C ASN A 58 3.62 11.01 -2.93
N GLU A 59 3.16 9.96 -3.61
CA GLU A 59 2.01 9.13 -3.24
C GLU A 59 2.42 7.88 -2.42
N LEU A 60 3.68 7.81 -1.96
CA LEU A 60 4.20 6.66 -1.22
C LEU A 60 3.37 6.37 0.04
N TYR A 61 2.94 7.41 0.75
CA TYR A 61 2.15 7.25 1.95
C TYR A 61 0.80 6.57 1.66
N GLU A 62 0.09 7.05 0.65
CA GLU A 62 -1.19 6.52 0.20
C GLU A 62 -1.04 5.06 -0.24
N LEU A 63 0.00 4.74 -1.00
CA LEU A 63 0.30 3.38 -1.42
C LEU A 63 0.59 2.45 -0.24
N LEU A 64 1.31 2.92 0.78
CA LEU A 64 1.57 2.14 2.00
C LEU A 64 0.29 1.91 2.81
N GLN A 65 -0.59 2.90 2.90
CA GLN A 65 -1.89 2.76 3.57
C GLN A 65 -2.82 1.80 2.83
N ILE A 66 -2.83 1.85 1.49
CA ILE A 66 -3.56 0.90 0.65
C ILE A 66 -3.01 -0.52 0.85
N LEU A 67 -1.69 -0.70 0.86
CA LEU A 67 -1.05 -2.00 1.13
C LEU A 67 -1.44 -2.54 2.52
N LEU A 68 -1.43 -1.67 3.53
CA LEU A 68 -1.81 -2.04 4.89
C LEU A 68 -3.29 -2.44 4.98
N ALA A 69 -4.17 -1.69 4.32
CA ALA A 69 -5.60 -1.99 4.28
C ALA A 69 -5.89 -3.33 3.57
N LEU A 70 -5.27 -3.57 2.41
CA LEU A 70 -5.37 -4.85 1.70
C LEU A 70 -4.90 -6.01 2.56
N GLN A 71 -3.75 -5.86 3.23
CA GLN A 71 -3.20 -6.92 4.07
C GLN A 71 -4.04 -7.20 5.32
N ARG A 72 -4.64 -6.17 5.92
CA ARG A 72 -5.56 -6.36 7.06
C ARG A 72 -6.86 -7.03 6.61
N HIS A 73 -7.39 -6.64 5.44
CA HIS A 73 -8.64 -7.19 4.90
C HIS A 73 -8.49 -8.64 4.43
N SER A 74 -7.32 -9.01 3.92
CA SER A 74 -7.03 -10.38 3.48
C SER A 74 -7.03 -11.40 4.63
N ASP A 75 -6.93 -10.94 5.89
CA ASP A 75 -7.00 -11.76 7.11
C ASP A 75 -6.03 -12.94 7.07
N THR A 76 -4.81 -12.68 6.61
CA THR A 76 -3.74 -13.67 6.51
C THR A 76 -2.41 -13.08 6.97
N THR A 77 -1.49 -13.95 7.39
CA THR A 77 -0.09 -13.61 7.66
C THR A 77 0.85 -14.09 6.56
N GLN A 78 0.28 -14.65 5.47
CA GLN A 78 1.05 -15.06 4.31
C GLN A 78 1.78 -13.87 3.70
N ARG A 79 3.00 -14.12 3.23
CA ARG A 79 3.80 -13.12 2.53
C ARG A 79 3.49 -13.18 1.03
N PRO A 80 3.22 -12.04 0.39
CA PRO A 80 3.22 -11.94 -1.06
C PRO A 80 4.58 -12.36 -1.62
N LYS A 81 4.60 -13.14 -2.70
CA LYS A 81 5.84 -13.66 -3.32
C LYS A 81 6.81 -12.54 -3.70
N GLU A 82 6.26 -11.39 -4.05
CA GLU A 82 7.00 -10.17 -4.37
C GLU A 82 7.90 -9.74 -3.21
N LEU A 83 7.47 -9.86 -1.96
CA LEU A 83 8.31 -9.55 -0.80
C LEU A 83 9.40 -10.59 -0.57
N GLU A 84 9.16 -11.86 -0.93
CA GLU A 84 10.20 -12.90 -0.86
C GLU A 84 11.33 -12.66 -1.86
N THR A 85 11.01 -12.11 -3.03
CA THR A 85 12.01 -11.74 -4.04
C THR A 85 12.64 -10.35 -3.80
N ARG A 86 11.96 -9.49 -3.04
CA ARG A 86 12.35 -8.10 -2.73
C ARG A 86 12.56 -7.90 -1.23
N LEU A 87 13.33 -8.77 -0.59
CA LEU A 87 13.49 -8.87 0.87
C LEU A 87 13.90 -7.55 1.58
N ASN A 88 14.36 -6.54 0.86
CA ASN A 88 14.79 -5.26 1.42
C ASN A 88 13.88 -4.07 1.07
N LEU A 89 12.68 -4.27 0.50
CA LEU A 89 11.80 -3.17 0.10
C LEU A 89 11.54 -2.19 1.26
N PHE A 90 11.05 -2.70 2.39
CA PHE A 90 10.74 -1.88 3.56
C PHE A 90 12.00 -1.24 4.17
N THR A 91 13.13 -1.95 4.19
CA THR A 91 14.40 -1.39 4.62
C THR A 91 14.86 -0.25 3.72
N ARG A 92 14.67 -0.36 2.40
CA ARG A 92 14.96 0.72 1.44
C ARG A 92 14.08 1.94 1.70
N ILE A 93 12.78 1.74 1.95
CA ILE A 93 11.85 2.84 2.29
C ILE A 93 12.29 3.57 3.55
N LEU A 94 12.64 2.84 4.61
CA LEU A 94 13.10 3.41 5.89
C LEU A 94 14.43 4.18 5.75
N ASN A 95 15.28 3.77 4.82
CA ASN A 95 16.55 4.46 4.58
C ASN A 95 16.38 5.75 3.76
N THR A 96 15.28 5.90 3.02
CA THR A 96 15.03 7.07 2.15
C THR A 96 13.99 8.03 2.72
N ASN A 97 13.22 7.63 3.71
CA ASN A 97 12.15 8.43 4.30
C ASN A 97 12.29 8.49 5.82
N SER A 98 12.26 9.70 6.38
CA SER A 98 12.33 9.95 7.83
C SER A 98 11.01 10.45 8.42
N GLU A 99 9.95 10.52 7.63
CA GLU A 99 8.63 10.96 8.07
C GLU A 99 8.00 9.90 8.99
N GLU A 100 7.62 10.32 10.20
CA GLU A 100 7.17 9.41 11.27
C GLU A 100 6.00 8.53 10.84
N TYR A 101 5.00 9.10 10.16
CA TYR A 101 3.84 8.35 9.69
C TYR A 101 4.17 7.29 8.62
N ILE A 102 5.16 7.54 7.75
CA ILE A 102 5.67 6.53 6.81
C ILE A 102 6.41 5.43 7.57
N VAL A 103 7.30 5.84 8.48
CA VAL A 103 8.13 4.92 9.26
C VAL A 103 7.25 3.98 10.09
N ASP A 104 6.21 4.49 10.73
CA ASP A 104 5.31 3.68 11.56
C ASP A 104 4.47 2.73 10.71
N THR A 105 3.95 3.18 9.57
CA THR A 105 3.24 2.32 8.62
C THR A 105 4.14 1.18 8.12
N VAL A 106 5.39 1.47 7.80
CA VAL A 106 6.35 0.45 7.33
C VAL A 106 6.71 -0.53 8.45
N LYS A 107 6.91 -0.06 9.68
CA LYS A 107 7.14 -0.95 10.83
C LYS A 107 5.97 -1.89 11.06
N GLU A 108 4.74 -1.39 10.96
CA GLU A 108 3.55 -2.22 11.09
C GLU A 108 3.49 -3.29 9.99
N LEU A 109 3.70 -2.90 8.73
CA LEU A 109 3.77 -3.86 7.61
C LEU A 109 4.85 -4.92 7.83
N LYS A 110 6.04 -4.51 8.30
CA LYS A 110 7.11 -5.45 8.68
C LYS A 110 6.64 -6.42 9.76
N THR A 111 5.93 -5.96 10.78
CA THR A 111 5.37 -6.84 11.84
C THR A 111 4.34 -7.82 11.26
N ILE A 112 3.39 -7.35 10.44
CA ILE A 112 2.35 -8.21 9.86
C ILE A 112 2.95 -9.31 8.99
N TYR A 113 3.94 -8.96 8.15
CA TYR A 113 4.65 -9.93 7.31
C TYR A 113 5.74 -10.70 8.05
N ASN A 114 5.94 -10.48 9.35
CA ASN A 114 7.01 -11.08 10.14
C ASN A 114 8.42 -10.88 9.53
N LEU A 115 8.68 -9.68 9.01
CA LEU A 115 9.96 -9.29 8.42
C LEU A 115 10.79 -8.59 9.50
N GLU A 116 11.78 -9.28 10.07
CA GLU A 116 12.75 -8.73 11.02
C GLU A 116 13.82 -7.88 10.30
#